data_AF-A0A2R5FIW0-F1
#
_entry.id   AF-A0A2R5FIW0-F1
#
_cell.length_a   1.000
_cell.length_b   1.000
_cell.length_c   1.000
_cell.angle_alpha   90.00
_cell.angle_beta   90.00
_cell.angle_gamma   90.00
#
_symmetry.space_group_name_H-M   'P 1'
#
loop_
_entity.id
_entity.type
_entity.pdbx_description
1 polymer ?
#
loop_
_entity_poly.entity_id
_entity_poly.type
_entity_poly.pdbx_seq_one_letter_code
_entity_poly.pdbx_strand_id
1 'polypeptide(L)' 'MWAFHGAKDNVVPLSESEIMVSALKARDGNVKFTVYPEAKHDSWTQTYNNPELYKWFLQHQRQNAVD' A
#
# COMPACT_ATOMS: atom_id res chain seq x y z
N MET A 1 -4.14 -5.75 -3.08
CA MET A 1 -3.97 -4.63 -2.13
C MET A 1 -2.75 -3.80 -2.53
N TRP A 2 -2.76 -2.49 -2.35
CA TRP A 2 -1.59 -1.64 -2.57
C TRP A 2 -1.27 -0.88 -1.28
N ALA A 3 -0.13 -1.19 -0.67
CA ALA A 3 0.37 -0.53 0.54
C ALA A 3 1.36 0.58 0.20
N PHE A 4 1.37 1.62 1.03
CA PHE A 4 2.26 2.78 0.90
C PHE A 4 2.87 3.09 2.27
N HIS A 5 4.13 3.50 2.30
CA HIS A 5 4.82 3.86 3.54
C HIS A 5 5.91 4.91 3.29
N GLY A 6 6.24 5.73 4.28
CA GLY A 6 7.37 6.65 4.22
C GLY A 6 8.62 6.03 4.84
N ALA A 7 9.76 6.01 4.13
CA ALA A 7 10.99 5.40 4.66
C ALA A 7 11.55 6.12 5.89
N LYS A 8 11.14 7.38 6.11
CA LYS A 8 11.54 8.20 7.26
C LYS A 8 10.41 8.37 8.28
N ASP A 9 9.39 7.51 8.24
CA ASP A 9 8.34 7.50 9.25
C ASP A 9 8.95 7.22 10.63
N ASN A 10 8.76 8.18 11.54
CA ASN A 10 9.25 8.14 12.91
C ASN A 10 8.15 7.86 13.93
N VAL A 11 6.92 7.59 13.48
CA VAL A 11 5.76 7.23 14.29
C VAL A 11 5.47 5.74 14.15
N VAL A 12 5.45 5.25 12.92
CA VAL A 12 5.29 3.82 12.61
C VAL A 12 6.52 3.34 11.84
N PRO A 13 7.29 2.36 12.34
CA PRO A 13 8.43 1.84 11.61
C PRO A 13 8.03 1.20 10.28
N LEU A 14 8.84 1.40 9.23
CA LEU A 14 8.66 0.78 7.91
C LEU A 14 8.47 -0.75 7.99
N SER A 15 9.15 -1.39 8.95
CA SER A 15 9.10 -2.84 9.19
C SER A 15 7.67 -3.35 9.44
N GLU A 16 6.79 -2.54 10.03
CA GLU A 16 5.40 -2.94 10.27
C GLU A 16 4.66 -3.22 8.95
N SER A 17 4.89 -2.37 7.93
CA SER A 17 4.33 -2.61 6.60
C SER A 17 5.05 -3.73 5.85
N GLU A 18 6.37 -3.87 6.03
CA GLU A 18 7.14 -4.97 5.42
C GLU A 18 6.69 -6.35 5.91
N ILE A 19 6.40 -6.49 7.21
CA ILE A 19 5.87 -7.74 7.80
C ILE A 19 4.54 -8.10 7.15
N MET A 20 3.60 -7.17 7.07
CA MET A 20 2.27 -7.39 6.48
C MET A 20 2.34 -7.70 4.98
N VAL A 21 3.16 -6.96 4.23
CA VAL A 21 3.40 -7.22 2.79
C VAL A 21 4.04 -8.59 2.58
N SER A 22 5.01 -8.96 3.41
CA SER A 22 5.68 -10.27 3.33
C SER A 22 4.72 -11.42 3.62
N ALA A 23 3.86 -11.28 4.64
CA ALA A 23 2.85 -12.26 4.97
C ALA A 23 1.84 -12.48 3.83
N LEU A 24 1.43 -11.41 3.13
CA LEU A 24 0.55 -11.52 1.96
C LEU A 24 1.25 -12.15 0.77
N LYS A 25 2.49 -11.76 0.48
CA LYS A 25 3.31 -12.37 -0.59
C LYS A 25 3.52 -13.87 -0.36
N ALA A 26 3.75 -14.29 0.88
CA ALA A 26 3.91 -15.70 1.25
C ALA A 26 2.66 -16.56 1.01
N ARG A 27 1.50 -15.93 0.75
CA ARG A 27 0.24 -16.61 0.43
C ARG A 27 -0.22 -16.33 -1.01
N ASP A 28 0.71 -15.96 -1.89
CA ASP A 28 0.45 -15.58 -3.28
C ASP A 28 -0.58 -14.44 -3.43
N GLY A 29 -0.70 -13.60 -2.39
CA GLY A 29 -1.59 -12.45 -2.40
C GLY A 29 -1.14 -11.41 -3.42
N ASN A 30 -2.09 -10.90 -4.22
CA ASN A 30 -1.84 -9.80 -5.14
C ASN A 30 -1.60 -8.50 -4.35
N VAL A 31 -0.34 -8.25 -4.00
CA VAL A 31 0.09 -7.09 -3.21
C VAL A 31 1.09 -6.22 -3.98
N LYS A 32 0.85 -4.91 -3.96
CA LYS A 32 1.80 -3.88 -4.37
C LYS A 32 2.29 -3.13 -3.13
N PHE A 33 3.56 -2.73 -3.10
CA PHE A 33 4.13 -1.98 -2.00
C PHE A 33 5.01 -0.85 -2.54
N THR A 34 4.69 0.38 -2.15
CA THR A 34 5.45 1.58 -2.52
C THR A 34 6.02 2.21 -1.26
N VAL A 35 7.33 2.42 -1.26
CA VAL A 35 8.02 3.13 -0.18
C VAL A 35 8.52 4.45 -0.73
N TYR A 36 8.10 5.56 -0.13
CA TYR A 36 8.61 6.89 -0.49
C TYR A 36 9.87 7.18 0.32
N PRO A 37 11.05 7.35 -0.33
CA PRO A 37 12.33 7.40 0.37
C PRO A 37 12.46 8.61 1.31
N GLU A 38 11.78 9.71 0.99
CA GLU A 38 11.89 10.97 1.72
C GLU A 38 10.68 11.27 2.62
N ALA A 39 9.57 10.55 2.46
CA ALA A 39 8.37 10.80 3.25
C ALA A 39 8.58 10.30 4.69
N LYS A 40 8.06 11.09 5.64
CA LYS A 40 7.88 10.70 7.04
C LYS A 40 6.53 10.01 7.19
N HIS A 41 5.84 10.25 8.32
CA HIS A 41 4.52 9.70 8.57
C HIS A 41 3.48 10.06 7.49
N ASP A 42 3.54 11.30 6.97
CA ASP A 42 2.70 11.73 5.84
C ASP A 42 3.17 11.16 4.50
N SER A 43 2.92 9.86 4.31
CA SER A 43 3.05 9.18 3.01
C SER A 43 1.80 9.33 2.14
N TRP A 44 0.68 9.77 2.72
CA TRP A 44 -0.61 9.85 2.03
C TRP A 44 -0.72 11.08 1.12
N THR A 45 -0.09 12.22 1.45
CA THR A 45 -0.11 13.39 0.57
C THR A 45 0.47 13.04 -0.82
N GLN A 46 1.64 12.39 -0.86
CA GLN A 46 2.22 11.94 -2.14
C GLN A 46 1.37 10.86 -2.81
N THR A 47 0.77 9.97 -2.03
CA THR A 47 -0.09 8.88 -2.55
C THR A 47 -1.39 9.42 -3.18
N TYR A 48 -2.09 10.35 -2.54
CA TYR A 48 -3.33 10.91 -3.06
C TYR A 48 -3.09 11.87 -4.23
N ASN A 49 -1.88 12.42 -4.37
CA ASN A 49 -1.46 13.18 -5.56
C ASN A 49 -1.04 12.27 -6.73
N ASN A 50 -1.03 10.94 -6.57
CA ASN A 50 -0.68 10.00 -7.63
C ASN A 50 -1.92 9.59 -8.45
N PRO A 51 -2.07 10.03 -9.72
CA PRO A 51 -3.21 9.65 -10.55
C PRO A 51 -3.31 8.14 -10.80
N GLU A 52 -2.21 7.39 -10.71
CA GLU A 52 -2.22 5.93 -10.85
C GLU A 52 -2.94 5.22 -9.71
N LEU A 53 -3.04 5.85 -8.52
CA LEU A 53 -3.84 5.31 -7.43
C LEU A 53 -5.31 5.19 -7.85
N TYR A 54 -5.86 6.26 -8.42
CA TYR A 54 -7.27 6.29 -8.81
C TYR A 54 -7.55 5.38 -10.01
N LYS A 55 -6.63 5.33 -10.99
CA LYS A 55 -6.71 4.34 -12.08
C LYS A 55 -6.72 2.92 -11.53
N TRP A 56 -5.87 2.63 -10.53
CA TRP A 56 -5.84 1.32 -9.88
C TRP A 56 -7.14 1.04 -9.11
N PHE A 57 -7.71 2.00 -8.38
CA PHE A 57 -9.00 1.81 -7.72
C PHE A 57 -10.11 1.42 -8.71
N LEU A 58 -10.19 2.11 -9.86
CA LEU A 58 -11.21 1.85 -10.88
C LEU A 58 -11.05 0.50 -11.61
N GLN A 59 -9.89 -0.16 -11.48
CA GLN A 59 -9.68 -1.53 -11.97
C GLN A 59 -10.23 -2.61 -11.03
N HIS A 60 -10.59 -2.24 -9.80
CA HIS A 60 -11.02 -3.20 -8.78
C HIS A 60 -12.48 -2.96 -8.44
N GLN A 61 -13.23 -4.05 -8.35
CA GLN A 61 -14.60 -4.07 -7.88
C GLN A 61 -14.71 -5.15 -6.82
N ARG A 62 -15.59 -4.93 -5.84
CA ARG A 62 -15.93 -5.99 -4.89
C ARG A 62 -16.59 -7.11 -5.70
N GLN A 63 -15.99 -8.29 -5.70
CA GLN A 63 -16.72 -9.47 -6.16
C GLN A 63 -17.86 -9.68 -5.17
N ASN A 64 -19.10 -9.61 -5.65
CA ASN A 64 -20.23 -10.03 -4.84
C ASN A 64 -19.98 -11.49 -4.45
N ALA A 65 -20.16 -11.82 -3.18
CA ALA A 65 -20.22 -13.21 -2.76
C ALA A 65 -21.31 -13.87 -3.59
N VAL A 66 -20.92 -14.83 -4.44
CA VAL A 66 -21.87 -15.78 -4.98
C VAL A 66 -22.11 -16.74 -3.84
N ASP A 67 -23.28 -16.64 -3.21
CA ASP A 67 -23.81 -17.68 -2.33
C ASP A 67 -24.03 -18.98 -3.11
#